data_AF-A0A5M3Y2S4-F1
#
_entry.id   AF-A0A5M3Y2S4-F1
#
_cell.length_a   1.000
_cell.length_b   1.000
_cell.length_c   1.000
_cell.angle_alpha   90.00
_cell.angle_beta   90.00
_cell.angle_gamma   90.00
#
_symmetry.space_group_name_H-M   'P 1'
#
loop_
_entity.id
_entity.type
_entity.pdbx_description
1 polymer ?
#
loop_
_entity_poly.entity_id
_entity_poly.type
_entity_poly.pdbx_seq_one_letter_code
_entity_poly.pdbx_strand_id
1 'polypeptide(L)'
;MFGAVHGEFVVPKEGGGFQTVSTQNGTVTAVDQASVTVRSEDGFSRTYTIADTTRVNGGREGIDSIEVNDQVTVLATVEAGKATATMVINMTRPEWPGWVGPRGGDLEWGPGPEFRKRFPDGVPGERLKRFPSDSEPVPDSAKPETVTPTPTA
;
A
#
# COMPACT_ATOMS: atom_id res chain seq x y z
N MET A 1 -12.82 -5.07 -1.40
CA MET A 1 -11.81 -4.15 -1.97
C MET A 1 -11.56 -3.07 -0.95
N PHE A 2 -10.34 -2.92 -0.43
CA PHE A 2 -10.01 -1.89 0.55
C PHE A 2 -10.10 -0.52 -0.14
N GLY A 3 -10.85 0.44 0.43
CA GLY A 3 -11.08 1.76 -0.17
C GLY A 3 -9.85 2.68 -0.26
N ALA A 4 -8.64 2.16 -0.03
CA ALA A 4 -7.41 2.92 -0.20
C ALA A 4 -7.02 2.95 -1.68
N VAL A 5 -6.89 4.14 -2.26
CA VAL A 5 -6.53 4.32 -3.67
C VAL A 5 -5.03 4.59 -3.82
N HIS A 6 -4.46 5.47 -2.98
CA HIS A 6 -3.02 5.57 -2.78
C HIS A 6 -2.72 5.95 -1.33
N GLY A 7 -1.49 5.70 -0.89
CA GLY A 7 -1.01 6.15 0.41
C GLY A 7 0.47 5.93 0.60
N GLU A 8 1.06 6.67 1.53
CA GLU A 8 2.41 6.44 2.04
C GLU A 8 2.38 6.32 3.56
N PHE A 9 3.17 5.39 4.08
CA PHE A 9 3.25 5.09 5.51
C PHE A 9 4.71 4.91 5.90
N VAL A 10 5.09 5.42 7.06
CA VAL A 10 6.41 5.16 7.65
C VAL A 10 6.28 3.96 8.57
N VAL A 11 7.05 2.91 8.31
CA VAL A 11 7.04 1.66 9.06
C VAL A 11 8.42 1.34 9.63
N PRO A 12 8.52 0.60 10.75
CA PRO A 12 9.80 0.10 11.23
C PRO A 12 10.51 -0.77 10.17
N LYS A 13 11.84 -0.70 10.12
CA LYS A 13 12.67 -1.58 9.30
C LYS A 13 13.29 -2.68 10.15
N GLU A 14 13.46 -3.86 9.59
CA GLU A 14 14.26 -4.92 10.20
C GLU A 14 15.71 -4.43 10.39
N GLY A 15 16.27 -4.61 11.59
CA GLY A 15 17.57 -4.03 11.95
C GLY A 15 17.50 -2.60 12.50
N GLY A 16 16.30 -2.04 12.68
CA GLY A 16 16.07 -0.73 13.31
C GLY A 16 15.87 0.41 12.31
N GLY A 17 15.47 1.56 12.83
CA GLY A 17 15.11 2.73 12.03
C GLY A 17 13.73 2.59 11.36
N PHE A 18 13.49 3.45 10.37
CA PHE A 18 12.22 3.57 9.68
C PHE A 18 12.40 3.54 8.16
N GLN A 19 11.39 3.09 7.44
CA GLN A 19 11.30 3.14 5.99
C GLN A 19 9.93 3.63 5.56
N THR A 20 9.86 4.34 4.44
CA THR A 20 8.59 4.72 3.84
C THR A 20 8.13 3.61 2.89
N VAL A 21 6.88 3.22 3.02
CA VAL A 21 6.19 2.27 2.14
C VAL A 21 5.03 2.99 1.46
N SER A 22 4.92 2.81 0.15
CA SER A 22 3.82 3.32 -0.66
C SER A 22 2.92 2.16 -1.09
N THR A 23 1.61 2.42 -1.11
CA THR A 23 0.60 1.57 -1.75
C THR A 23 -0.14 2.38 -2.80
N GLN A 24 -0.45 1.76 -3.94
CA GLN A 24 -1.30 2.37 -4.97
C GLN A 24 -2.12 1.30 -5.68
N ASN A 25 -3.40 1.61 -5.90
CA ASN A 25 -4.29 0.88 -6.79
C ASN A 25 -4.59 1.77 -8.00
N GLY A 26 -4.46 1.24 -9.21
CA GLY A 26 -4.76 2.02 -10.40
C GLY A 26 -4.46 1.34 -11.72
N THR A 27 -4.62 2.11 -12.78
CA THR A 27 -4.38 1.67 -14.16
C THR A 27 -2.92 1.88 -14.55
N VAL A 28 -2.32 0.88 -15.18
CA VAL A 28 -1.00 1.02 -15.81
C VAL A 28 -1.09 1.93 -17.03
N THR A 29 -0.28 2.98 -17.06
CA THR A 29 -0.23 3.95 -18.17
C THR A 29 1.03 3.83 -19.03
N ALA A 30 2.09 3.21 -18.50
CA ALA A 30 3.32 2.90 -19.24
C ALA A 30 4.03 1.69 -18.60
N VAL A 31 4.70 0.89 -19.42
CA VAL A 31 5.55 -0.23 -19.02
C VAL A 31 6.84 -0.16 -19.81
N ASP A 32 7.96 -0.30 -19.12
CA ASP A 32 9.30 -0.49 -19.70
C ASP A 32 9.95 -1.73 -19.08
N GLN A 33 11.16 -2.10 -19.53
CA GLN A 33 11.87 -3.30 -19.07
C GLN A 33 12.08 -3.38 -17.54
N ALA A 34 12.18 -2.24 -16.85
CA ALA A 34 12.43 -2.17 -15.41
C ALA A 34 11.55 -1.15 -14.69
N SER A 35 10.44 -0.72 -15.29
CA SER A 35 9.54 0.24 -14.66
C SER A 35 8.10 0.11 -15.09
N VAL A 36 7.19 0.48 -14.18
CA VAL A 36 5.76 0.62 -14.44
C VAL A 36 5.28 1.99 -13.99
N THR A 37 4.48 2.65 -14.81
CA THR A 37 3.77 3.87 -14.39
C THR A 37 2.31 3.53 -14.13
N VAL A 38 1.82 3.90 -12.95
CA VAL A 38 0.45 3.64 -12.51
C VAL A 38 -0.24 4.98 -12.24
N ARG A 39 -1.51 5.05 -12.63
CA ARG A 39 -2.40 6.18 -12.32
C ARG A 39 -3.62 5.68 -11.54
N SER A 40 -3.80 6.23 -10.35
CA SER A 40 -4.97 5.97 -9.50
C SER A 40 -6.17 6.83 -9.91
N GLU A 41 -7.34 6.48 -9.37
CA GLU A 41 -8.62 7.16 -9.65
C GLU A 41 -8.64 8.62 -9.19
N ASP A 42 -7.93 8.96 -8.12
CA ASP A 42 -7.73 10.33 -7.64
C ASP A 42 -6.77 11.17 -8.51
N GLY A 43 -6.23 10.59 -9.58
CA GLY A 43 -5.33 11.26 -10.51
C GLY A 43 -3.86 11.26 -10.08
N PHE A 44 -3.51 10.69 -8.91
CA PHE A 44 -2.12 10.48 -8.55
C PHE A 44 -1.45 9.51 -9.53
N SER A 45 -0.25 9.87 -9.99
CA SER A 45 0.51 9.04 -10.93
C SER A 45 1.96 8.92 -10.49
N ARG A 46 2.47 7.70 -10.53
CA ARG A 46 3.83 7.39 -10.10
C ARG A 46 4.44 6.30 -10.96
N THR A 47 5.73 6.45 -11.24
CA THR A 47 6.57 5.42 -11.83
C THR A 47 7.28 4.64 -10.74
N TYR A 48 7.20 3.32 -10.80
CA TYR A 48 7.83 2.39 -9.88
C TYR A 48 8.95 1.64 -10.57
N THR A 49 10.10 1.54 -9.92
CA THR A 49 11.20 0.70 -10.37
C THR A 49 10.89 -0.76 -10.06
N ILE A 50 11.13 -1.64 -11.03
CA ILE A 50 11.06 -3.10 -10.87
C ILE A 50 12.49 -3.60 -10.70
N ALA A 51 12.74 -4.28 -9.58
CA ALA A 51 14.03 -4.92 -9.28
C ALA A 51 13.87 -6.44 -9.29
N ASP A 52 14.98 -7.18 -9.31
CA ASP A 52 14.97 -8.65 -9.23
C ASP A 52 14.25 -9.18 -7.97
N THR A 53 14.21 -8.35 -6.93
CA THR A 53 13.50 -8.65 -5.68
C THR A 53 12.00 -8.38 -5.73
N THR A 54 11.48 -7.73 -6.77
CA THR A 54 10.05 -7.44 -6.94
C THR A 54 9.29 -8.74 -7.20
N ARG A 55 8.15 -8.91 -6.52
CA ARG A 55 7.21 -9.99 -6.83
C ARG A 55 6.14 -9.47 -7.79
N VAL A 56 6.01 -10.09 -8.96
CA VAL A 56 4.98 -9.76 -9.95
C VAL A 56 4.05 -10.95 -10.07
N ASN A 57 2.76 -10.77 -9.78
CA ASN A 57 1.74 -11.83 -9.80
C ASN A 57 2.12 -13.09 -8.99
N GLY A 58 2.93 -12.91 -7.93
CA GLY A 58 3.41 -14.02 -7.10
C GLY A 58 4.68 -14.71 -7.59
N GLY A 59 5.18 -14.35 -8.78
CA GLY A 59 6.46 -14.81 -9.34
C GLY A 59 7.57 -13.75 -9.25
N ARG A 60 8.77 -14.09 -9.73
CA ARG A 60 9.93 -13.19 -9.88
C ARG A 60 10.41 -13.07 -11.32
N GLU A 61 9.58 -13.50 -12.28
CA GLU A 61 9.93 -13.56 -13.71
C GLU A 61 9.94 -12.17 -14.38
N GLY A 62 9.75 -11.08 -13.62
CA GLY A 62 9.76 -9.71 -14.13
C GLY A 62 8.38 -9.18 -14.51
N ILE A 63 8.37 -8.05 -15.22
CA ILE A 63 7.17 -7.26 -15.51
C ILE A 63 6.44 -7.68 -16.79
N ASP A 64 6.93 -8.66 -17.53
CA ASP A 64 6.42 -9.04 -18.86
C ASP A 64 4.92 -9.41 -18.89
N SER A 65 4.34 -9.77 -17.74
CA SER A 65 2.90 -10.07 -17.56
C SER A 65 2.02 -8.84 -17.29
N ILE A 66 2.60 -7.64 -17.22
CA ILE A 66 1.91 -6.38 -16.99
C ILE A 66 1.88 -5.58 -18.29
N GLU A 67 0.69 -5.18 -18.71
CA GLU A 67 0.48 -4.39 -19.91
C GLU A 67 -0.17 -3.04 -19.59
N VAL A 68 -0.05 -2.09 -20.51
CA VAL A 68 -0.81 -0.83 -20.43
C VAL A 68 -2.31 -1.12 -20.42
N ASN A 69 -3.05 -0.39 -19.58
CA ASN A 69 -4.47 -0.57 -19.25
C ASN A 69 -4.80 -1.69 -18.25
N ASP A 70 -3.81 -2.44 -17.77
CA ASP A 70 -4.06 -3.36 -16.66
C ASP A 70 -4.37 -2.59 -15.36
N GLN A 71 -5.32 -3.10 -14.58
CA GLN A 71 -5.54 -2.67 -13.20
C GLN A 71 -4.53 -3.39 -12.32
N VAL A 72 -3.81 -2.63 -11.49
CA VAL A 72 -2.79 -3.19 -10.61
C VAL A 72 -2.89 -2.67 -9.18
N THR A 73 -2.43 -3.50 -8.26
CA THR A 73 -2.06 -3.09 -6.90
C THR A 73 -0.54 -3.13 -6.78
N VAL A 74 0.06 -2.01 -6.36
CA VAL A 74 1.50 -1.87 -6.14
C VAL A 74 1.80 -1.60 -4.67
N LEU A 75 2.75 -2.34 -4.13
CA LEU A 75 3.44 -2.03 -2.88
C LEU A 75 4.90 -1.70 -3.20
N ALA A 76 5.42 -0.63 -2.62
CA ALA A 76 6.78 -0.17 -2.89
C ALA A 76 7.46 0.40 -1.64
N THR A 77 8.78 0.27 -1.56
CA THR A 77 9.59 1.08 -0.64
C THR A 77 9.96 2.39 -1.31
N VAL A 78 9.96 3.48 -0.53
CA VAL A 78 10.30 4.81 -1.02
C VAL A 78 11.54 5.31 -0.31
N GLU A 79 12.57 5.64 -1.09
CA GLU A 79 13.83 6.19 -0.60
C GLU A 79 14.22 7.39 -1.48
N ALA A 80 14.46 8.55 -0.85
CA ALA A 80 14.81 9.79 -1.55
C ALA A 80 13.87 10.11 -2.73
N GLY A 81 12.57 9.85 -2.59
CA GLY A 81 11.55 10.08 -3.62
C GLY A 81 11.49 9.02 -4.73
N LYS A 82 12.38 8.01 -4.71
CA LYS A 82 12.34 6.88 -5.65
C LYS A 82 11.54 5.73 -5.04
N ALA A 83 10.55 5.24 -5.78
CA ALA A 83 9.74 4.11 -5.37
C ALA A 83 10.21 2.83 -6.06
N THR A 84 10.66 1.85 -5.27
CA THR A 84 11.02 0.50 -5.76
C THR A 84 9.92 -0.47 -5.37
N ALA A 85 9.29 -1.09 -6.37
CA ALA A 85 8.21 -2.04 -6.13
C ALA A 85 8.73 -3.27 -5.39
N THR A 86 8.06 -3.64 -4.30
CA THR A 86 8.24 -4.93 -3.64
C THR A 86 7.23 -5.94 -4.15
N MET A 87 6.05 -5.47 -4.55
CA MET A 87 4.97 -6.30 -5.09
C MET A 87 4.15 -5.54 -6.13
N VAL A 88 3.82 -6.21 -7.23
CA VAL A 88 2.87 -5.77 -8.26
C VAL A 88 1.91 -6.92 -8.53
N ILE A 89 0.60 -6.67 -8.46
CA ILE A 89 -0.45 -7.66 -8.73
C ILE A 89 -1.34 -7.12 -9.83
N ASN A 90 -1.50 -7.88 -10.91
CA ASN A 90 -2.48 -7.65 -11.96
C ASN A 90 -3.86 -8.12 -11.50
N MET A 91 -4.81 -7.20 -11.49
CA MET A 91 -6.19 -7.42 -11.08
C MET A 91 -7.13 -7.64 -12.28
N THR A 92 -6.71 -7.25 -13.49
CA THR A 92 -7.45 -7.48 -14.75
C THR A 92 -7.34 -8.92 -15.20
N ARG A 93 -6.12 -9.47 -15.15
CA ARG A 93 -5.80 -10.87 -15.46
C ARG A 93 -5.07 -11.45 -14.26
N PRO A 94 -5.78 -11.75 -13.16
CA PRO A 94 -5.12 -12.23 -11.96
C PRO A 94 -4.58 -13.64 -12.22
N GLU A 95 -3.29 -13.70 -12.54
CA GLU A 95 -2.48 -14.88 -12.32
C GLU A 95 -2.26 -14.96 -10.83
N TRP A 96 -3.23 -15.57 -10.16
CA TRP A 96 -3.19 -15.71 -8.72
C TRP A 96 -1.90 -16.47 -8.35
N PRO A 97 -1.07 -15.91 -7.45
CA PRO A 97 0.10 -16.61 -6.96
C PRO A 97 -0.30 -18.01 -6.49
N GLY A 98 0.56 -19.02 -6.62
CA GLY A 98 0.23 -20.40 -6.20
C GLY A 98 -0.20 -20.59 -4.73
N TRP A 99 -0.10 -19.54 -3.90
CA TRP A 99 -0.65 -19.48 -2.54
C TRP A 99 -2.10 -18.94 -2.44
N VAL A 100 -2.68 -18.39 -3.53
CA VAL A 100 -4.10 -17.98 -3.64
C VAL A 100 -4.78 -18.95 -4.61
N GLY A 101 -5.17 -20.12 -4.12
CA GLY A 101 -5.84 -21.13 -4.94
C GLY A 101 -7.26 -20.70 -5.35
N PRO A 102 -7.81 -21.24 -6.46
CA PRO A 102 -9.14 -20.88 -7.00
C PRO A 102 -10.33 -21.46 -6.20
N ARG A 103 -10.09 -21.93 -4.97
CA ARG A 103 -11.11 -22.43 -4.05
C ARG A 103 -10.89 -21.81 -2.68
N GLY A 104 -11.49 -20.63 -2.48
CA GLY A 104 -11.81 -20.03 -1.18
C GLY A 104 -10.99 -20.52 0.02
N GLY A 105 -9.67 -20.32 -0.03
CA GLY A 105 -8.79 -20.48 1.11
C GLY A 105 -8.51 -19.09 1.66
N ASP A 106 -9.11 -18.82 2.81
CA ASP A 106 -8.88 -17.71 3.73
C ASP A 106 -7.85 -16.68 3.25
N LEU A 107 -8.38 -15.52 2.87
CA LEU A 107 -7.62 -14.32 2.53
C LEU A 107 -6.93 -13.80 3.80
N GLU A 108 -5.89 -14.49 4.29
CA GLU A 108 -5.18 -14.06 5.48
C GLU A 108 -4.08 -13.07 5.11
N TRP A 109 -4.44 -11.80 5.13
CA TRP A 109 -3.52 -10.74 5.51
C TRP A 109 -3.06 -11.05 6.96
N GLY A 110 -1.98 -11.83 7.11
CA GLY A 110 -1.53 -12.30 8.41
C GLY A 110 -0.13 -12.92 8.38
N PRO A 111 0.58 -12.90 9.52
CA PRO A 111 1.96 -13.39 9.62
C PRO A 111 2.04 -14.88 9.27
N GLY A 112 3.13 -15.25 8.59
CA GLY A 112 3.26 -16.52 7.87
C GLY A 112 3.13 -17.80 8.71
N PRO A 113 3.28 -18.98 8.08
CA PRO A 113 3.00 -20.27 8.71
C PRO A 113 3.78 -20.54 10.01
N GLU A 114 4.97 -19.96 10.17
CA GLU A 114 5.74 -20.04 11.42
C GLU A 114 5.11 -19.26 12.58
N PHE A 115 4.40 -18.17 12.30
CA PHE A 115 3.65 -17.42 13.31
C PHE A 115 2.41 -18.19 13.79
N ARG A 116 1.71 -18.90 12.90
CA ARG A 116 0.55 -19.73 13.27
C ARG A 116 0.95 -20.94 14.12
N LYS A 117 2.13 -21.52 13.89
CA LYS A 117 2.69 -22.53 14.80
C LYS A 117 2.99 -21.97 16.18
N ARG A 118 3.42 -20.70 16.24
CA ARG A 118 3.76 -20.00 17.49
C ARG A 118 2.52 -19.57 18.28
N PHE A 119 1.41 -19.29 17.60
CA PHE A 119 0.15 -18.82 18.18
C PHE A 119 -1.04 -19.63 17.62
N PRO A 120 -1.20 -20.91 18.04
CA PRO A 120 -2.21 -21.81 17.49
C PRO A 120 -3.65 -21.36 17.76
N ASP A 121 -3.86 -20.64 18.87
CA ASP A 121 -5.17 -20.09 19.26
C ASP A 121 -5.33 -18.61 18.86
N GLY A 122 -4.46 -18.12 17.97
CA GLY A 122 -4.33 -16.71 17.63
C GLY A 122 -3.50 -15.92 18.64
N VAL A 123 -3.17 -14.67 18.29
CA VAL A 123 -2.51 -13.74 19.22
C VAL A 123 -3.50 -13.47 20.37
N PRO A 124 -3.09 -13.55 21.65
CA PRO A 124 -3.93 -13.11 22.75
C PRO A 124 -4.35 -11.66 22.48
N GLY A 125 -5.64 -11.46 22.23
CA GLY A 125 -6.21 -10.15 21.97
C GLY A 125 -6.14 -9.31 23.22
N GLU A 126 -5.03 -8.59 23.43
CA GLU A 126 -5.17 -7.29 24.07
C GLU A 126 -6.04 -6.47 23.13
N ARG A 127 -7.31 -6.35 23.53
CA ARG A 127 -8.32 -5.43 23.00
C ARG A 127 -7.61 -4.23 22.38
N LEU A 128 -7.54 -4.21 21.05
CA LEU A 128 -7.49 -2.96 20.31
C LEU A 128 -8.64 -2.14 20.88
N LYS A 129 -8.31 -1.12 21.67
CA LYS A 129 -9.30 -0.19 22.18
C LYS A 129 -9.93 0.41 20.95
N ARG A 130 -11.14 -0.08 20.67
CA ARG A 130 -12.16 0.46 19.81
C ARG A 130 -11.89 1.96 19.64
N PHE A 131 -11.50 2.37 18.42
CA PHE A 131 -11.72 3.75 18.01
C PHE A 131 -13.16 4.08 18.44
N PRO A 132 -13.41 5.06 19.30
CA PRO A 132 -14.76 5.37 19.71
C PRO A 132 -15.55 5.74 18.45
N SER A 133 -16.41 4.81 18.04
CA SER A 133 -17.51 5.07 17.13
C SER A 133 -18.64 5.52 18.03
N ASP A 134 -18.74 6.82 18.27
CA ASP A 134 -20.00 7.50 18.58
C ASP A 134 -19.78 9.01 18.47
N SER A 135 -20.43 9.62 17.49
CA SER A 135 -21.32 10.78 17.66
C SER A 135 -20.99 11.81 18.76
N GLU A 136 -19.76 12.29 18.86
CA GLU A 136 -19.47 13.55 19.58
C GLU A 136 -19.54 14.72 18.58
N PRO A 137 -20.23 15.83 18.91
CA PRO A 137 -20.29 16.99 18.03
C PRO A 137 -18.88 17.56 17.85
N VAL A 138 -18.51 17.80 16.60
CA VAL A 138 -17.31 18.56 16.21
C VAL A 138 -17.31 19.86 17.04
N PRO A 139 -16.30 20.13 17.90
CA PRO A 139 -16.17 21.45 18.47
C PRO A 139 -16.01 22.42 17.30
N ASP A 140 -16.86 23.45 17.31
CA ASP A 140 -17.01 24.47 16.27
C ASP A 140 -15.67 24.79 15.60
N SER A 141 -15.67 24.73 14.27
CA SER A 141 -14.52 25.12 13.47
C SER A 141 -14.21 26.58 13.79
N ALA A 142 -13.22 26.80 14.67
CA ALA A 142 -12.60 28.10 14.81
C ALA A 142 -12.03 28.47 13.44
N LYS A 143 -12.78 29.33 12.75
CA LYS A 143 -12.40 30.05 11.54
C LYS A 143 -10.96 30.55 11.68
N PRO A 144 -10.09 30.43 10.65
CA PRO A 144 -8.74 30.95 10.74
C PRO A 144 -8.78 32.45 11.07
N GLU A 145 -8.22 32.83 12.23
CA GLU A 145 -8.11 34.23 12.63
C GLU A 145 -7.12 34.94 11.70
N THR A 146 -7.58 36.03 11.10
CA THR A 146 -6.75 36.97 10.35
C THR A 146 -5.79 37.67 11.31
N VAL A 147 -4.52 37.31 11.27
CA VAL A 147 -3.46 38.08 11.95
C VAL A 147 -3.26 39.39 11.19
N THR A 148 -3.70 40.50 11.79
CA THR A 148 -3.35 41.86 11.33
C THR A 148 -2.01 42.24 11.94
N PRO A 149 -0.98 42.67 11.17
CA PRO A 149 0.25 43.17 11.76
C PRO A 149 0.00 44.54 12.43
N THR A 150 0.46 44.70 13.67
CA THR A 150 0.46 45.98 14.40
C THR A 150 1.43 46.97 13.73
N PRO A 151 1.02 48.19 13.36
CA PRO A 151 1.97 49.22 12.98
C PRO A 151 2.72 49.71 14.22
N THR A 152 4.06 49.70 14.17
CA THR A 152 4.88 50.46 15.12
C THR A 152 4.71 51.95 14.83
N ALA A 153 4.54 52.72 15.91
CA ALA A 153 4.35 54.18 15.90
C ALA A 153 5.54 54.94 15.31
#